data_AF-A0A838G0T7-F1
#
_entry.id   AF-A0A838G0T7-F1
#
_cell.length_a   1.000
_cell.length_b   1.000
_cell.length_c   1.000
_cell.angle_alpha   90.00
_cell.angle_beta   90.00
_cell.angle_gamma   90.00
#
_symmetry.space_group_name_H-M   'P 1'
#
loop_
_entity.id
_entity.type
_entity.pdbx_description
1 polymer ?
#
loop_
_entity_poly.entity_id
_entity_poly.type
_entity_poly.pdbx_seq_one_letter_code
_entity_poly.pdbx_strand_id
1 'polypeptide(L)'
;MSYGAIPSVGVTDIPDPLPPNLSVLDVREELEWRHGHIDGATHIPLRDLPGRIADVPAGRVLVVCKVGARSARAVQYLQAAGHDAVNLDGGMLDWADARRPMVNDLEGPSSIM
;
A
#
# COMPACT_ATOMS: atom_id res chain seq x y z
N MET A 1 -1.79 -14.46 25.00
CA MET A 1 -2.41 -14.44 23.67
C MET A 1 -1.33 -14.15 22.65
N SER A 2 -1.00 -15.11 21.77
CA SER A 2 -0.03 -14.88 20.71
C SER A 2 -0.72 -14.07 19.62
N TYR A 3 -0.45 -12.77 19.53
CA TYR A 3 -0.80 -12.00 18.35
C TYR A 3 0.07 -12.55 17.22
N GLY A 4 -0.54 -13.35 16.34
CA GLY A 4 0.17 -13.92 15.19
C GLY A 4 0.92 -12.81 14.45
N ALA A 5 2.17 -13.10 14.08
CA ALA A 5 2.99 -12.17 13.33
C ALA A 5 2.20 -11.67 12.10
N ILE A 6 2.12 -10.35 11.93
CA ILE A 6 1.42 -9.75 10.79
C ILE A 6 2.17 -10.20 9.53
N PRO A 7 1.49 -10.85 8.57
CA PRO A 7 2.17 -11.27 7.36
C PRO A 7 2.72 -10.03 6.68
N SER A 8 4.03 -10.05 6.48
CA SER A 8 4.79 -8.94 5.92
C SER A 8 5.72 -9.49 4.86
N VAL A 9 6.00 -8.67 3.85
CA VAL A 9 6.91 -9.00 2.74
C VAL A 9 7.82 -7.80 2.50
N GLY A 10 9.11 -8.03 2.29
CA GLY A 10 10.06 -6.97 1.95
C GLY A 10 9.95 -6.59 0.48
N VAL A 11 10.39 -5.38 0.12
CA VAL A 11 10.39 -4.92 -1.28
C VAL A 11 11.17 -5.85 -2.22
N THR A 12 12.24 -6.49 -1.73
CA THR A 12 13.09 -7.40 -2.50
C THR A 12 12.41 -8.73 -2.82
N ASP A 13 11.42 -9.13 -2.03
CA ASP A 13 10.70 -10.39 -2.20
C ASP A 13 9.48 -10.25 -3.12
N ILE A 14 9.17 -9.02 -3.55
CA ILE A 14 8.08 -8.72 -4.47
C ILE A 14 8.61 -8.80 -5.92
N PRO A 15 7.94 -9.52 -6.83
CA PRO A 15 8.29 -9.51 -8.25
C PRO A 15 8.11 -8.12 -8.89
N ASP A 16 8.91 -7.84 -9.91
CA ASP A 16 8.81 -6.64 -10.74
C ASP A 16 8.84 -7.05 -12.23
N PRO A 17 7.74 -6.88 -12.97
CA PRO A 17 6.51 -6.17 -12.57
C PRO A 17 5.70 -6.92 -11.51
N LEU A 18 4.80 -6.19 -10.82
CA LEU A 18 3.87 -6.76 -9.84
C LEU A 18 3.04 -7.89 -10.48
N PRO A 19 2.80 -9.00 -9.75
CA PRO A 19 2.01 -10.10 -10.29
C PRO A 19 0.54 -9.67 -10.50
N PRO A 20 -0.14 -10.18 -11.53
CA PRO A 20 -1.46 -9.69 -11.96
C PRO A 20 -2.58 -9.93 -10.95
N ASN A 21 -2.36 -10.80 -9.95
CA ASN A 21 -3.31 -11.14 -8.90
C ASN A 21 -2.98 -10.46 -7.55
N LEU A 22 -2.06 -9.49 -7.53
CA LEU A 22 -1.70 -8.72 -6.35
C LEU A 22 -2.16 -7.28 -6.52
N SER A 23 -3.20 -6.91 -5.77
CA SER A 23 -3.68 -5.54 -5.70
C SER A 23 -2.88 -4.76 -4.66
N VAL A 24 -2.69 -3.46 -4.88
CA VAL A 24 -2.00 -2.58 -3.92
C VAL A 24 -3.02 -1.67 -3.24
N LEU A 25 -2.96 -1.57 -1.92
CA LEU A 25 -3.77 -0.64 -1.12
C LEU A 25 -2.86 0.33 -0.39
N ASP A 26 -2.93 1.61 -0.73
CA ASP A 26 -2.21 2.67 -0.02
C ASP A 26 -3.08 3.28 1.07
N VAL A 27 -2.62 3.18 2.32
CA VAL A 27 -3.33 3.67 3.50
C VAL A 27 -2.75 4.97 4.07
N ARG A 28 -1.89 5.65 3.33
CA ARG A 28 -1.32 6.96 3.69
C ARG A 28 -2.35 8.08 3.54
N GLU A 29 -1.99 9.26 4.04
CA GLU A 29 -2.81 10.46 3.85
C GLU A 29 -2.73 10.95 2.39
N GLU A 30 -3.74 11.69 1.96
CA GLU A 30 -3.88 12.21 0.58
C GLU A 30 -2.64 12.94 0.09
N LEU A 31 -2.02 13.77 0.94
CA LEU A 31 -0.81 14.51 0.55
C LEU A 31 0.36 13.55 0.23
N GLU A 32 0.54 12.48 1.01
CA GLU A 32 1.60 11.49 0.74
C GLU A 32 1.33 10.71 -0.54
N TRP A 33 0.06 10.38 -0.80
CA TRP A 33 -0.40 9.71 -2.02
C TRP A 33 -0.13 10.57 -3.26
N ARG A 34 -0.52 11.85 -3.21
CA ARG A 34 -0.35 12.79 -4.34
C ARG A 34 1.11 12.99 -4.71
N HIS A 35 2.03 13.00 -3.75
CA HIS A 35 3.47 13.14 -4.03
C HIS A 35 4.10 11.93 -4.73
N GLY A 36 3.48 10.75 -4.63
CA GLY A 36 3.98 9.56 -5.29
C GLY A 36 3.46 8.28 -4.67
N HIS A 37 2.96 7.37 -5.49
CA HIS A 37 2.39 6.08 -5.11
C HIS A 37 2.68 5.01 -6.18
N ILE A 38 2.34 3.76 -5.88
CA ILE A 38 2.54 2.63 -6.78
C ILE A 38 1.45 2.67 -7.87
N ASP A 39 1.84 2.50 -9.13
CA ASP A 39 0.89 2.52 -10.24
C ASP A 39 -0.21 1.45 -10.08
N GLY A 40 -1.45 1.83 -10.36
CA GLY A 40 -2.63 0.98 -10.18
C GLY A 40 -3.04 0.70 -8.72
N ALA A 41 -2.42 1.36 -7.73
CA ALA A 41 -2.83 1.22 -6.33
C ALA A 41 -4.22 1.85 -6.07
N THR A 42 -4.95 1.28 -5.12
CA THR A 42 -6.17 1.88 -4.56
C THR A 42 -5.80 2.71 -3.34
N HIS A 43 -6.27 3.97 -3.28
CA HIS A 43 -6.05 4.85 -2.13
C HIS A 43 -7.23 4.83 -1.15
N ILE A 44 -7.01 4.35 0.07
CA ILE A 44 -7.96 4.41 1.17
C ILE A 44 -7.18 4.73 2.45
N PRO A 45 -7.19 6.00 2.93
CA PRO A 45 -6.52 6.36 4.17
C PRO A 45 -6.92 5.45 5.33
N LEU A 46 -5.98 5.10 6.21
CA LEU A 46 -6.21 4.16 7.32
C LEU A 46 -7.46 4.52 8.15
N ARG A 47 -7.71 5.83 8.36
CA ARG A 47 -8.87 6.31 9.12
C ARG A 47 -10.21 6.04 8.44
N ASP A 48 -10.23 5.96 7.11
CA ASP A 48 -11.42 5.79 6.29
C ASP A 48 -11.69 4.30 5.99
N LEU A 49 -10.67 3.44 6.20
CA LEU A 49 -10.73 2.01 5.93
C LEU A 49 -11.94 1.29 6.55
N PRO A 50 -12.36 1.56 7.81
CA PRO A 50 -13.53 0.90 8.37
C PRO A 50 -14.86 1.23 7.68
N GLY A 51 -14.97 2.45 7.11
CA GLY A 51 -16.14 2.87 6.35
C GLY A 51 -16.09 2.49 4.87
N ARG A 52 -14.91 2.09 4.36
CA ARG A 52 -14.63 1.82 2.95
C ARG A 52 -14.13 0.40 2.69
N ILE A 53 -14.42 -0.54 3.60
CA ILE A 53 -14.00 -1.94 3.47
C ILE A 53 -14.50 -2.58 2.15
N ALA A 54 -15.68 -2.18 1.69
CA ALA A 54 -16.26 -2.66 0.43
C ALA A 54 -15.49 -2.19 -0.82
N ASP A 55 -14.69 -1.13 -0.69
CA ASP A 55 -13.86 -0.58 -1.78
C ASP A 55 -12.48 -1.28 -1.84
N VAL A 56 -12.17 -2.15 -0.87
CA VAL A 56 -10.89 -2.87 -0.84
C VAL A 56 -10.86 -3.88 -1.99
N PRO A 57 -9.79 -3.91 -2.81
CA PRO A 57 -9.67 -4.85 -3.91
C PRO A 57 -9.85 -6.30 -3.47
N ALA A 58 -10.48 -7.11 -4.32
CA ALA A 58 -10.57 -8.55 -4.13
C ALA A 58 -9.22 -9.23 -4.38
N GLY A 59 -9.09 -10.47 -3.89
CA GLY A 59 -7.86 -11.25 -4.00
C GLY A 59 -6.82 -10.85 -2.96
N ARG A 60 -5.54 -11.03 -3.30
CA ARG A 60 -4.42 -10.71 -2.39
C ARG A 60 -4.09 -9.22 -2.46
N VAL A 61 -4.03 -8.57 -1.29
CA VAL A 61 -3.83 -7.14 -1.15
C VAL A 61 -2.49 -6.85 -0.47
N LEU A 62 -1.57 -6.21 -1.18
CA LEU A 62 -0.37 -5.61 -0.63
C LEU A 62 -0.73 -4.24 -0.03
N VAL A 63 -0.66 -4.11 1.29
CA VAL A 63 -0.99 -2.87 1.98
C VAL A 63 0.29 -2.09 2.23
N VAL A 64 0.30 -0.84 1.78
CA VAL A 64 1.47 0.04 1.87
C VAL A 64 1.17 1.27 2.72
N CYS A 65 2.16 1.70 3.48
CA CYS A 65 2.18 3.02 4.07
C CYS A 65 3.58 3.63 3.92
N LYS A 66 3.93 4.68 4.66
CA LYS A 66 5.27 5.27 4.58
C LYS A 66 6.38 4.30 5.00
N VAL A 67 6.21 3.58 6.11
CA VAL A 67 7.28 2.79 6.77
C VAL A 67 6.83 1.41 7.28
N GLY A 68 5.63 0.94 6.92
CA GLY A 68 5.07 -0.35 7.40
C GLY A 68 4.16 -0.29 8.64
N ALA A 69 4.29 0.71 9.52
CA ALA A 69 3.55 0.72 10.81
C ALA A 69 2.02 0.90 10.67
N ARG A 70 1.57 1.80 9.79
CA ARG A 70 0.13 2.04 9.54
C ARG A 70 -0.48 0.89 8.74
N SER A 71 0.24 0.39 7.75
CA SER A 71 -0.17 -0.73 6.92
C SER A 71 -0.27 -2.03 7.72
N ALA A 72 0.60 -2.27 8.71
CA ALA A 72 0.45 -3.40 9.63
C ALA A 72 -0.89 -3.39 10.40
N ARG A 73 -1.35 -2.21 10.84
CA ARG A 73 -2.66 -2.05 11.49
C ARG A 73 -3.81 -2.26 10.50
N ALA A 74 -3.68 -1.76 9.28
CA ALA A 74 -4.66 -2.02 8.22
C ALA A 74 -4.74 -3.51 7.89
N VAL A 75 -3.61 -4.23 7.79
CA VAL A 75 -3.59 -5.68 7.55
C VAL A 75 -4.30 -6.44 8.67
N GLN A 76 -4.07 -6.10 9.94
CA GLN A 76 -4.81 -6.69 11.06
C GLN A 76 -6.32 -6.53 10.90
N TYR A 77 -6.76 -5.32 10.54
CA TYR A 77 -8.16 -5.02 10.34
C TYR A 77 -8.75 -5.79 9.14
N LEU A 78 -8.04 -5.79 8.00
CA LEU A 78 -8.45 -6.47 6.78
C LEU A 78 -8.56 -7.99 6.97
N GLN A 79 -7.59 -8.60 7.66
CA GLN A 79 -7.62 -10.03 7.96
C GLN A 79 -8.77 -10.39 8.91
N ALA A 80 -9.05 -9.55 9.90
CA ALA A 80 -10.22 -9.72 10.77
C ALA A 80 -11.55 -9.60 9.99
N ALA A 81 -11.56 -8.84 8.90
CA ALA A 81 -12.67 -8.74 7.95
C ALA A 81 -12.69 -9.83 6.86
N GLY A 82 -11.73 -10.76 6.85
CA GLY A 82 -11.68 -11.88 5.93
C GLY A 82 -10.94 -11.63 4.59
N HIS A 83 -10.21 -10.52 4.47
CA HIS A 83 -9.37 -10.24 3.30
C HIS A 83 -7.99 -10.90 3.40
N ASP A 84 -7.46 -11.36 2.27
CA ASP A 84 -6.06 -11.79 2.14
C ASP A 84 -5.15 -10.56 2.00
N ALA A 85 -4.68 -10.03 3.13
CA ALA A 85 -3.84 -8.84 3.17
C ALA A 85 -2.44 -9.16 3.70
N VAL A 86 -1.43 -8.53 3.08
CA VAL A 86 -0.01 -8.62 3.46
C VAL A 86 0.57 -7.20 3.55
N ASN A 87 1.38 -6.95 4.57
CA ASN A 87 2.04 -5.67 4.79
C ASN A 87 3.30 -5.57 3.93
N LEU A 88 3.53 -4.43 3.28
CA LEU A 88 4.85 -4.10 2.74
C LEU A 88 5.75 -3.64 3.90
N ASP A 89 6.74 -4.45 4.26
CA ASP A 89 7.76 -4.05 5.23
C ASP A 89 8.63 -2.93 4.65
N GLY A 90 9.02 -1.97 5.48
CA GLY A 90 9.70 -0.74 5.04
C GLY A 90 8.82 0.26 4.25
N GLY A 91 7.67 -0.18 3.74
CA GLY A 91 6.68 0.68 3.09
C GLY A 91 7.21 1.39 1.83
N MET A 92 6.67 2.58 1.58
CA MET A 92 7.02 3.39 0.40
C MET A 92 8.44 3.97 0.45
N LEU A 93 9.09 4.03 1.62
CA LEU A 93 10.51 4.40 1.71
C LEU A 93 11.37 3.33 1.03
N ASP A 94 11.25 2.07 1.46
CA ASP A 94 12.01 0.97 0.87
C ASP A 94 11.64 0.74 -0.60
N TRP A 95 10.38 0.98 -0.98
CA TRP A 95 9.95 0.99 -2.37
C TRP A 95 10.74 2.01 -3.21
N ALA A 96 10.86 3.24 -2.71
CA ALA A 96 11.60 4.31 -3.38
C ALA A 96 13.12 4.05 -3.39
N ASP A 97 13.68 3.56 -2.27
CA ASP A 97 15.11 3.24 -2.15
C ASP A 97 15.51 2.09 -3.10
N ALA A 98 14.60 1.13 -3.31
CA ALA A 98 14.74 0.07 -4.31
C ALA A 98 14.57 0.57 -5.76
N ARG A 99 14.34 1.87 -5.98
CA ARG A 99 14.11 2.51 -7.29
C ARG A 99 12.97 1.86 -8.08
N ARG A 100 11.94 1.42 -7.38
CA ARG A 100 10.73 0.86 -8.00
C ARG A 100 9.90 1.95 -8.68
N PRO A 101 9.12 1.61 -9.73
CA PRO A 101 8.25 2.57 -10.40
C PRO A 101 7.23 3.21 -9.44
N MET A 102 7.02 4.51 -9.59
CA MET A 102 6.01 5.29 -8.88
C MET A 102 5.39 6.32 -9.82
N VAL A 103 4.10 6.57 -9.65
CA VAL A 103 3.34 7.63 -10.33
C VAL A 103 2.89 8.67 -9.30
N ASN A 104 2.54 9.86 -9.73
CA ASN A 104 2.06 10.92 -8.83
C ASN A 104 0.87 11.64 -9.46
N ASP A 105 0.03 12.23 -8.62
CA ASP A 105 -1.17 12.98 -9.06
C ASP A 105 -0.92 14.49 -9.05
N LEU A 106 0.35 14.89 -9.03
CA LEU A 106 0.74 16.28 -9.17
C LEU A 106 0.68 16.63 -10.67
N GLU A 107 -0.54 16.70 -11.21
CA GLU A 107 -0.76 17.38 -12.47
C GLU A 107 -0.59 18.89 -12.26
N GLY A 108 0.61 19.37 -12.57
CA GLY A 108 0.97 20.76 -12.85
C GLY A 108 1.93 20.75 -14.04
N PRO A 109 1.95 21.78 -14.91
CA PRO A 109 2.66 21.67 -16.17
C PRO A 109 4.13 21.34 -15.90
N SER A 110 4.67 20.38 -16.66
CA SER A 110 6.06 20.50 -17.08
C SER A 110 6.19 21.80 -17.89
N SER A 111 6.13 22.94 -17.21
CA SER A 111 6.71 24.16 -17.70
C SER A 111 8.19 24.00 -17.46
N ILE A 112 8.86 23.75 -18.57
CA ILE A 112 10.21 24.20 -18.84
C ILE A 112 10.45 25.50 -18.06
N MET A 113 11.36 25.46 -17.09
CA MET A 113 12.24 26.58 -16.79
C MET A 113 13.57 26.04 -16.27
#